data_AF-A0A975B0L9-F1
#
_entry.id   AF-A0A975B0L9-F1
#
_cell.length_a   1.000
_cell.length_b   1.000
_cell.length_c   1.000
_cell.angle_alpha   90.00
_cell.angle_beta   90.00
_cell.angle_gamma   90.00
#
_symmetry.space_group_name_H-M   'P 1'
#
loop_
_entity.id
_entity.type
_entity.pdbx_description
1 polymer ?
#
loop_
_entity_poly.entity_id
_entity_poly.type
_entity_poly.pdbx_seq_one_letter_code
_entity_poly.pdbx_strand_id
1 'polypeptide(L)'
;MKTRMRSGLAIAEIMAFLLLLLPTMAFIMMFLMEYWAVMRIDNNLKLMTHLATSKLNGVTDLSVWSVIDSADGVSELKTKLASYCPQGSIPTYSRVDGPASGQIEVIAKYTYDGSYLSNKKLSSQMTTYSYHEQNATITIVCPDN
;
A
#
# COMPACT_ATOMS: atom_id res chain seq x y z
N MET A 1 -60.41 14.74 -12.31
CA MET A 1 -59.56 15.44 -11.31
C MET A 1 -58.82 14.47 -10.37
N LYS A 2 -59.47 13.41 -9.87
CA LYS A 2 -58.90 12.40 -8.95
C LYS A 2 -57.72 11.57 -9.52
N THR A 3 -57.66 11.38 -10.84
CA THR A 3 -56.57 10.66 -11.53
C THR A 3 -55.29 11.48 -11.68
N ARG A 4 -55.37 12.80 -11.92
CA ARG A 4 -54.20 13.69 -12.01
C ARG A 4 -53.46 13.85 -10.66
N MET A 5 -54.18 13.89 -9.54
CA MET A 5 -53.57 13.94 -8.20
C MET A 5 -52.83 12.65 -7.83
N ARG A 6 -53.32 11.48 -8.26
CA ARG A 6 -52.63 10.19 -8.05
C ARG A 6 -51.33 10.08 -8.85
N SER A 7 -51.31 10.58 -10.10
CA SER A 7 -50.07 10.62 -10.90
C SER A 7 -49.03 11.60 -10.34
N GLY A 8 -49.46 12.74 -9.78
CA GLY A 8 -48.53 13.69 -9.13
C GLY A 8 -47.90 13.16 -7.85
N LEU A 9 -48.67 12.41 -7.03
CA LEU A 9 -48.17 11.77 -5.82
C LEU A 9 -47.15 10.65 -6.15
N ALA A 10 -47.45 9.84 -7.18
CA ALA A 10 -46.54 8.78 -7.63
C ALA A 10 -45.22 9.34 -8.20
N ILE A 11 -45.26 10.46 -8.93
CA ILE A 11 -44.05 11.13 -9.44
C ILE A 11 -43.23 11.73 -8.28
N ALA A 12 -43.88 12.32 -7.28
CA ALA A 12 -43.21 12.86 -6.11
C ALA A 12 -42.51 11.78 -5.27
N GLU A 13 -43.15 10.60 -5.12
CA GLU A 13 -42.57 9.45 -4.42
C GLU A 13 -41.37 8.87 -5.18
N ILE A 14 -41.46 8.77 -6.52
CA ILE A 14 -40.34 8.35 -7.37
C ILE A 14 -39.17 9.35 -7.30
N MET A 15 -39.46 10.66 -7.34
CA MET A 15 -38.43 11.68 -7.21
C MET A 15 -37.77 11.68 -5.82
N ALA A 16 -38.55 11.46 -4.76
CA ALA A 16 -38.01 11.33 -3.40
C ALA A 16 -37.11 10.10 -3.25
N PHE A 17 -37.51 8.96 -3.84
CA PHE A 17 -36.65 7.77 -3.90
C PHE A 17 -35.37 8.03 -4.69
N LEU A 18 -35.45 8.66 -5.86
CA LEU A 18 -34.28 9.02 -6.68
C LEU A 18 -33.31 9.96 -5.95
N LEU A 19 -33.84 10.94 -5.21
CA LEU A 19 -33.06 11.89 -4.43
C LEU A 19 -32.31 11.24 -3.26
N LEU A 20 -32.83 10.14 -2.72
CA LEU A 20 -32.14 9.36 -1.69
C LEU A 20 -31.17 8.34 -2.29
N LEU A 21 -31.55 7.70 -3.39
CA LEU A 21 -30.82 6.59 -3.99
C LEU A 21 -29.55 7.06 -4.72
N LEU A 22 -29.59 8.20 -5.40
CA LEU A 22 -28.41 8.76 -6.08
C LEU A 22 -27.25 9.09 -5.13
N PRO A 23 -27.42 9.89 -4.06
CA PRO A 23 -26.31 10.22 -3.17
C PRO A 23 -25.83 9.00 -2.37
N THR A 24 -26.71 8.07 -1.99
CA THR A 24 -26.31 6.84 -1.31
C THR A 24 -25.47 5.94 -2.22
N MET A 25 -25.86 5.78 -3.48
CA MET A 25 -25.05 5.06 -4.47
C MET A 25 -23.71 5.75 -4.74
N ALA A 26 -23.69 7.08 -4.82
CA ALA A 26 -22.46 7.85 -4.98
C ALA A 26 -21.50 7.64 -3.79
N PHE A 27 -22.03 7.66 -2.57
CA PHE A 27 -21.27 7.36 -1.35
C PHE A 27 -20.70 5.93 -1.38
N ILE A 28 -21.52 4.92 -1.71
CA ILE A 28 -21.07 3.53 -1.80
C ILE A 28 -19.95 3.38 -2.83
N MET A 29 -20.08 4.01 -4.00
CA MET A 29 -19.04 3.93 -5.03
C MET A 29 -17.74 4.61 -4.62
N MET A 30 -17.80 5.80 -3.99
CA MET A 30 -16.62 6.46 -3.45
C MET A 30 -15.93 5.58 -2.40
N PHE A 31 -16.70 4.99 -1.49
CA PHE A 31 -16.17 4.09 -0.48
C PHE A 31 -15.51 2.85 -1.08
N LEU A 32 -16.15 2.23 -2.09
CA LEU A 32 -15.56 1.09 -2.81
C LEU A 32 -14.25 1.48 -3.49
N MET A 33 -14.17 2.64 -4.15
CA MET A 33 -12.93 3.06 -4.79
C MET A 33 -11.79 3.27 -3.79
N GLU A 34 -12.04 3.87 -2.63
CA GLU A 34 -11.02 3.98 -1.58
C GLU A 34 -10.61 2.61 -1.02
N TYR A 35 -11.58 1.71 -0.82
CA TYR A 35 -11.29 0.35 -0.38
C TYR A 35 -10.40 -0.41 -1.37
N TRP A 36 -10.70 -0.31 -2.68
CA TRP A 36 -9.88 -0.88 -3.74
C TRP A 36 -8.48 -0.26 -3.79
N ALA A 37 -8.35 1.05 -3.55
CA ALA A 37 -7.07 1.72 -3.47
C ALA A 37 -6.22 1.17 -2.32
N VAL A 38 -6.80 1.02 -1.13
CA VAL A 38 -6.13 0.41 0.04
C VAL A 38 -5.70 -1.02 -0.27
N MET A 39 -6.56 -1.82 -0.89
CA MET A 39 -6.23 -3.21 -1.26
C MET A 39 -5.10 -3.30 -2.30
N ARG A 40 -5.09 -2.38 -3.28
CA ARG A 40 -4.00 -2.29 -4.26
C ARG A 40 -2.67 -1.95 -3.59
N ILE A 41 -2.70 -1.02 -2.64
CA ILE A 41 -1.50 -0.60 -1.88
C ILE A 41 -0.97 -1.76 -1.04
N ASP A 42 -1.84 -2.50 -0.34
CA ASP A 42 -1.44 -3.68 0.42
C ASP A 42 -0.73 -4.73 -0.47
N ASN A 43 -1.28 -5.01 -1.65
CA ASN A 43 -0.66 -5.92 -2.61
C ASN A 43 0.71 -5.40 -3.11
N ASN A 44 0.84 -4.10 -3.36
CA ASN A 44 2.11 -3.50 -3.73
C ASN A 44 3.16 -3.63 -2.61
N LEU A 45 2.78 -3.39 -1.34
CA LEU A 45 3.69 -3.55 -0.20
C LEU A 45 4.19 -4.99 -0.07
N LYS A 46 3.32 -5.98 -0.30
CA LYS A 46 3.70 -7.41 -0.32
C LYS A 46 4.71 -7.70 -1.42
N LEU A 47 4.46 -7.20 -2.64
CA LEU A 47 5.39 -7.35 -3.76
C LEU A 47 6.74 -6.69 -3.47
N MET A 48 6.76 -5.51 -2.86
CA MET A 48 7.99 -4.84 -2.44
C MET A 48 8.78 -5.68 -1.45
N THR A 49 8.12 -6.20 -0.41
CA THR A 49 8.78 -7.07 0.57
C THR A 49 9.34 -8.33 -0.07
N HIS A 50 8.60 -8.95 -1.01
CA HIS A 50 9.05 -10.15 -1.71
C HIS A 50 10.23 -9.89 -2.65
N LEU A 51 10.22 -8.79 -3.40
CA LEU A 51 11.32 -8.41 -4.28
C LEU A 51 12.58 -8.08 -3.49
N ALA A 52 12.42 -7.35 -2.38
CA ALA A 52 13.52 -7.03 -1.48
C ALA A 52 14.12 -8.29 -0.85
N THR A 53 13.30 -9.18 -0.26
CA THR A 53 13.80 -10.43 0.33
C THR A 53 14.47 -11.34 -0.70
N SER A 54 13.89 -11.48 -1.89
CA SER A 54 14.48 -12.29 -2.96
C SER A 54 15.85 -11.79 -3.38
N LYS A 55 16.06 -10.46 -3.43
CA LYS A 55 17.37 -9.89 -3.73
C LYS A 55 18.33 -10.03 -2.58
N LEU A 56 17.90 -9.75 -1.35
CA LEU A 56 18.74 -9.83 -0.14
C LEU A 56 19.21 -11.26 0.15
N ASN A 57 18.41 -12.28 -0.17
CA ASN A 57 18.81 -13.69 -0.07
C ASN A 57 20.01 -14.03 -0.98
N GLY A 58 20.20 -13.29 -2.09
CA GLY A 58 21.33 -13.48 -3.00
C GLY A 58 22.57 -12.66 -2.65
N VAL A 59 22.52 -11.84 -1.60
CA VAL A 59 23.63 -10.95 -1.20
C VAL A 59 24.51 -11.65 -0.18
N THR A 60 25.82 -11.68 -0.46
CA THR A 60 26.82 -12.32 0.41
C THR A 60 27.24 -11.46 1.60
N ASP A 61 27.10 -10.13 1.50
CA ASP A 61 27.44 -9.22 2.59
C ASP A 61 26.47 -8.04 2.70
N LEU A 62 25.66 -8.04 3.75
CA LEU A 62 24.72 -6.99 4.14
C LEU A 62 25.36 -5.90 5.00
N SER A 63 26.58 -6.12 5.53
CA SER A 63 27.33 -5.11 6.30
C SER A 63 27.62 -3.87 5.45
N VAL A 64 27.80 -4.11 4.17
CA VAL A 64 27.86 -3.12 3.12
C VAL A 64 26.43 -2.66 2.82
N TRP A 65 25.94 -1.66 3.54
CA TRP A 65 24.70 -0.95 3.16
C TRP A 65 24.84 -0.32 1.76
N SER A 66 26.05 -0.26 1.20
CA SER A 66 26.24 0.01 -0.22
C SER A 66 25.62 -1.07 -1.13
N VAL A 67 25.19 -2.25 -0.67
CA VAL A 67 24.31 -3.13 -1.48
C VAL A 67 22.87 -2.60 -1.55
N ILE A 68 22.55 -1.49 -0.85
CA ILE A 68 21.37 -0.66 -1.10
C ILE A 68 21.76 0.74 -1.68
N ASP A 69 22.94 1.27 -1.38
CA ASP A 69 23.37 2.62 -1.81
C ASP A 69 24.40 2.68 -2.96
N SER A 70 25.04 1.57 -3.35
CA SER A 70 26.03 1.53 -4.43
C SER A 70 25.34 1.48 -5.80
N ALA A 71 25.90 2.28 -6.69
CA ALA A 71 25.22 2.83 -7.85
C ALA A 71 24.83 1.83 -8.94
N ASP A 72 25.42 0.62 -8.96
CA ASP A 72 25.37 -0.21 -10.16
C ASP A 72 24.40 -1.40 -10.11
N GLY A 73 24.06 -1.92 -8.92
CA GLY A 73 23.12 -3.05 -8.76
C GLY A 73 21.77 -2.67 -8.10
N VAL A 74 21.73 -1.49 -7.45
CA VAL A 74 20.60 -1.09 -6.62
C VAL A 74 19.76 0.01 -7.25
N SER A 75 20.29 0.82 -8.16
CA SER A 75 19.46 1.82 -8.82
C SER A 75 18.24 1.15 -9.48
N GLU A 76 18.42 -0.04 -10.05
CA GLU A 76 17.33 -0.84 -10.62
C GLU A 76 16.37 -1.35 -9.55
N LEU A 77 16.86 -1.87 -8.41
CA LEU A 77 16.01 -2.34 -7.31
C LEU A 77 15.24 -1.18 -6.66
N LYS A 78 15.89 -0.05 -6.37
CA LYS A 78 15.25 1.18 -5.86
C LYS A 78 14.24 1.75 -6.83
N THR A 79 14.56 1.82 -8.12
CA THR A 79 13.63 2.28 -9.16
C THR A 79 12.42 1.35 -9.26
N LYS A 80 12.67 0.04 -9.20
CA LYS A 80 11.60 -0.96 -9.22
C LYS A 80 10.75 -0.92 -7.95
N LEU A 81 11.34 -0.77 -6.76
CA LEU A 81 10.59 -0.56 -5.52
C LEU A 81 9.81 0.75 -5.52
N ALA A 82 10.40 1.84 -6.02
CA ALA A 82 9.73 3.14 -6.17
C ALA A 82 8.50 3.03 -7.09
N SER A 83 8.55 2.18 -8.13
CA SER A 83 7.38 1.92 -8.99
C SER A 83 6.20 1.25 -8.27
N TYR A 84 6.46 0.59 -7.14
CA TYR A 84 5.43 -0.01 -6.29
C TYR A 84 5.01 0.89 -5.13
N CYS A 85 5.78 1.92 -4.79
CA CYS A 85 5.36 2.88 -3.78
C CYS A 85 4.09 3.61 -4.23
N PRO A 86 3.11 3.79 -3.33
CA PRO A 86 1.89 4.52 -3.64
C PRO A 86 2.21 5.94 -4.10
N GLN A 87 1.43 6.43 -5.06
CA GLN A 87 1.52 7.80 -5.60
C GLN A 87 2.89 8.16 -6.21
N GLY A 88 3.74 7.17 -6.53
CA GLY A 88 5.08 7.42 -7.07
C GLY A 88 6.02 8.09 -6.08
N SER A 89 5.71 7.99 -4.77
CA SER A 89 6.55 8.51 -3.70
C SER A 89 7.92 7.81 -3.66
N ILE A 90 8.94 8.55 -3.22
CA ILE A 90 10.30 8.02 -3.10
C ILE A 90 10.40 7.24 -1.78
N PRO A 91 10.65 5.91 -1.81
CA PRO A 91 10.82 5.13 -0.59
C PRO A 91 12.04 5.58 0.20
N THR A 92 11.87 5.64 1.52
CA THR A 92 12.99 5.77 2.47
C THR A 92 13.35 4.40 3.03
N TYR A 93 14.63 4.20 3.30
CA TYR A 93 15.18 2.91 3.72
C TYR A 93 15.94 3.07 5.03
N SER A 94 15.69 2.19 5.98
CA SER A 94 16.44 2.11 7.23
C SER A 94 16.73 0.66 7.57
N ARG A 95 17.99 0.32 7.82
CA ARG A 95 18.43 -0.95 8.38
C ARG A 95 18.80 -0.76 9.85
N VAL A 96 18.44 -1.76 10.65
CA VAL A 96 18.81 -1.93 12.04
C VAL A 96 19.32 -3.36 12.18
N ASP A 97 20.28 -3.62 13.07
CA ASP A 97 20.70 -5.00 13.32
C ASP A 97 19.58 -5.78 14.00
N GLY A 98 19.29 -6.96 13.47
CA GLY A 98 18.15 -7.78 13.84
C GLY A 98 18.40 -8.60 15.12
N PRO A 99 17.34 -9.07 15.80
CA PRO A 99 17.46 -9.80 17.06
C PRO A 99 17.88 -11.27 16.90
N ALA A 100 17.73 -11.88 15.73
CA ALA A 100 17.91 -13.31 15.51
C ALA A 100 19.02 -13.64 14.49
N SER A 101 19.87 -14.62 14.84
CA SER A 101 21.02 -15.06 14.02
C SER A 101 20.58 -15.60 12.64
N GLY A 102 21.18 -15.10 11.56
CA GLY A 102 20.94 -15.56 10.19
C GLY A 102 19.56 -15.22 9.62
N GLN A 103 18.86 -14.24 10.18
CA GLN A 103 17.56 -13.80 9.69
C GLN A 103 17.60 -12.35 9.21
N ILE A 104 16.99 -12.14 8.03
CA ILE A 104 16.78 -10.82 7.45
C ILE A 104 15.28 -10.56 7.43
N GLU A 105 14.85 -9.54 8.16
CA GLU A 105 13.46 -9.12 8.23
C GLU A 105 13.28 -7.90 7.33
N VAL A 106 12.36 -7.96 6.38
CA VAL A 106 12.01 -6.82 5.53
C VAL A 106 10.60 -6.36 5.85
N ILE A 107 10.46 -5.09 6.20
CA ILE A 107 9.19 -4.48 6.58
C ILE A 107 8.91 -3.31 5.63
N ALA A 108 7.83 -3.38 4.85
CA ALA A 108 7.36 -2.25 4.06
C ALA A 108 6.17 -1.59 4.75
N LYS A 109 6.19 -0.26 4.91
CA LYS A 109 5.15 0.53 5.60
C LYS A 109 4.66 1.66 4.71
N TYR A 110 3.37 1.93 4.79
CA TYR A 110 2.73 3.09 4.18
C TYR A 110 1.55 3.53 5.05
N THR A 111 1.27 4.83 5.09
CA THR A 111 0.07 5.37 5.72
C THR A 111 -0.81 5.90 4.61
N TYR A 112 -2.02 5.36 4.49
CA TYR A 112 -3.04 5.83 3.56
C TYR A 112 -3.90 6.89 4.23
N ASP A 113 -3.97 8.07 3.62
CA ASP A 113 -4.88 9.14 4.03
C ASP A 113 -5.92 9.45 2.94
N GLY A 114 -7.09 8.81 3.05
CA GLY A 114 -8.24 9.02 2.17
C GLY A 114 -9.31 9.93 2.77
N SER A 115 -10.33 10.27 1.98
CA SER A 115 -11.46 11.08 2.42
C SER A 115 -12.38 10.34 3.40
N TYR A 116 -12.52 9.02 3.24
CA TYR A 116 -13.31 8.17 4.13
C TYR A 116 -12.44 7.24 4.99
N LEU A 117 -11.30 6.79 4.46
CA LEU A 117 -10.33 5.96 5.17
C LEU A 117 -9.07 6.76 5.51
N SER A 118 -9.14 7.62 6.53
CA SER A 118 -8.01 8.44 7.00
C SER A 118 -7.07 7.67 7.94
N ASN A 119 -5.79 8.03 7.96
CA ASN A 119 -4.78 7.49 8.90
C ASN A 119 -4.66 5.95 8.95
N LYS A 120 -4.90 5.27 7.82
CA LYS A 120 -4.77 3.80 7.76
C LYS A 120 -3.32 3.38 7.57
N LYS A 121 -2.74 2.81 8.63
CA LYS A 121 -1.38 2.24 8.59
C LYS A 121 -1.42 0.86 7.96
N LEU A 122 -0.72 0.71 6.84
CA LEU A 122 -0.52 -0.55 6.13
C LEU A 122 0.93 -0.98 6.31
N SER A 123 1.13 -2.26 6.62
CA SER A 123 2.47 -2.83 6.74
C SER A 123 2.49 -4.25 6.23
N SER A 124 3.48 -4.56 5.40
CA SER A 124 3.82 -5.93 5.01
C SER A 124 5.17 -6.28 5.61
N GLN A 125 5.32 -7.53 6.05
CA GLN A 125 6.56 -8.06 6.60
C GLN A 125 6.87 -9.40 5.94
N MET A 126 8.13 -9.59 5.60
CA MET A 126 8.63 -10.87 5.11
C MET A 126 10.02 -11.14 5.68
N THR A 127 10.24 -12.36 6.15
CA THR A 127 11.52 -12.82 6.67
C THR A 127 12.20 -13.73 5.65
N THR A 128 13.50 -13.55 5.46
CA THR A 128 14.33 -14.43 4.66
C THR A 128 15.59 -14.83 5.43
N TYR A 129 16.28 -15.87 4.97
CA TYR A 129 17.47 -16.39 5.63
C TYR A 129 18.72 -15.77 5.02
N SER A 130 19.67 -15.38 5.87
CA SER A 130 20.99 -14.96 5.45
C SER A 130 21.91 -16.16 5.35
N TYR A 131 22.56 -16.35 4.20
CA TYR A 131 23.59 -17.37 4.00
C TYR A 131 24.85 -17.17 4.88
N HIS A 132 25.05 -15.98 5.46
CA HIS A 132 26.24 -15.62 6.24
C HIS A 132 25.96 -15.23 7.70
N GLU A 133 24.90 -15.78 8.32
CA GLU A 133 24.55 -15.50 9.73
C GLU A 133 24.38 -14.01 10.07
N GLN A 134 24.04 -13.18 9.08
CA GLN A 134 23.83 -11.75 9.27
C GLN A 134 22.39 -11.47 9.74
N ASN A 135 22.27 -10.53 10.67
CA ASN A 135 21.00 -10.20 11.33
C ASN A 135 20.64 -8.77 10.98
N ALA A 136 19.61 -8.57 10.16
CA ALA A 136 19.22 -7.24 9.75
C ALA A 136 17.71 -7.11 9.62
N THR A 137 17.16 -6.05 10.18
CA THR A 137 15.80 -5.59 9.92
C THR A 137 15.86 -4.39 8.99
N ILE A 138 15.34 -4.54 7.78
CA ILE A 138 15.26 -3.50 6.74
C ILE A 138 13.83 -2.98 6.69
N THR A 139 13.63 -1.73 7.08
CA THR A 139 12.35 -1.03 6.94
C THR A 139 12.37 -0.15 5.70
N ILE A 140 11.33 -0.29 4.89
CA ILE A 140 11.04 0.52 3.71
C ILE A 140 9.79 1.32 4.02
N VAL A 141 9.87 2.66 3.99
CA VAL A 141 8.71 3.53 4.22
C VAL A 141 8.43 4.32 2.96
N CYS A 142 7.26 4.11 2.36
CA CYS A 142 6.75 5.00 1.33
C CYS A 142 6.04 6.18 2.04
N PRO A 143 6.46 7.43 1.83
CA PRO A 143 5.74 8.58 2.36
C PRO A 143 4.41 8.79 1.62
N ASP A 144 3.43 9.38 2.31
CA ASP A 144 2.24 9.94 1.65
C ASP A 144 2.64 11.33 1.13
N ASN A 145 2.42 11.59 -0.16
CA ASN A 145 2.82 12.84 -0.82
C ASN A 145 1.76 13.93 -0.66
#